data_AF-A0A7K1AWN0-F1
#
_entry.id   AF-A0A7K1AWN0-F1
#
_cell.length_a   1.000
_cell.length_b   1.000
_cell.length_c   1.000
_cell.angle_alpha   90.00
_cell.angle_beta   90.00
_cell.angle_gamma   90.00
#
_symmetry.space_group_name_H-M   'P 1'
#
loop_
_entity.id
_entity.type
_entity.pdbx_description
1 polymer ?
#
loop_
_entity_poly.entity_id
_entity_poly.type
_entity_poly.pdbx_seq_one_letter_code
_entity_poly.pdbx_strand_id
1 'polypeptide(L)' 'RLISERDLLDSTRADSPLREAEGSVLIDTSGRHVVDIVQQIVSLVEGRLS' A
#
# COMPACT_ATOMS: atom_id res chain seq x y z
N ARG A 1 1.34 -20.04 9.78
CA ARG A 1 2.18 -19.44 8.72
C ARG A 1 2.63 -18.07 9.20
N LEU A 2 3.92 -17.76 9.16
CA LEU A 2 4.44 -16.47 9.61
C LEU A 2 4.14 -15.39 8.54
N ILE A 3 3.97 -14.15 8.96
CA ILE A 3 3.75 -13.01 8.04
C ILE A 3 4.93 -12.88 7.07
N SER A 4 6.17 -13.02 7.55
CA SER A 4 7.40 -12.96 6.74
C SER A 4 7.47 -14.02 5.63
N GLU A 5 6.98 -15.23 5.88
CA GLU A 5 6.94 -16.30 4.87
C GLU A 5 6.00 -15.93 3.72
N ARG A 6 4.83 -15.37 4.06
CA ARG A 6 3.86 -14.90 3.06
C ARG A 6 4.43 -13.74 2.26
N ASP A 7 5.04 -12.76 2.92
CA ASP A 7 5.58 -11.57 2.25
C ASP A 7 6.68 -11.94 1.25
N LEU A 8 7.54 -12.91 1.60
CA LEU A 8 8.52 -13.47 0.67
C LEU A 8 7.82 -14.11 -0.54
N LEU A 9 6.86 -15.01 -0.31
CA LEU A 9 6.17 -15.71 -1.40
C LEU A 9 5.39 -14.77 -2.33
N ASP A 10 4.79 -13.71 -1.79
CA ASP A 10 4.04 -12.73 -2.58
C ASP A 10 4.96 -11.80 -3.39
N SER A 11 6.11 -11.41 -2.84
CA SER A 11 7.09 -10.56 -3.56
C SER A 11 7.84 -11.31 -4.66
N THR A 12 8.03 -12.64 -4.54
CA THR A 12 8.79 -13.45 -5.51
C THR A 12 7.91 -14.26 -6.46
N ARG A 13 6.61 -14.01 -6.52
CA ARG A 13 5.69 -14.76 -7.38
C ARG A 13 6.02 -14.54 -8.87
N ALA A 14 6.01 -15.61 -9.67
CA ALA A 14 6.29 -15.53 -11.10
C ALA A 14 5.28 -14.65 -11.85
N ASP A 15 4.00 -14.82 -11.55
CA ASP A 15 2.90 -14.01 -12.10
C ASP A 15 2.47 -12.96 -11.07
N SER A 16 2.39 -11.69 -11.50
CA SER A 16 1.94 -10.56 -10.69
C SER A 16 2.61 -10.47 -9.30
N PRO A 17 3.95 -10.33 -9.22
CA PRO A 17 4.65 -10.17 -7.96
C PRO A 17 4.17 -8.92 -7.21
N LEU A 18 4.04 -9.01 -5.89
CA LEU A 18 3.68 -7.87 -5.06
C LEU A 18 4.84 -6.87 -5.00
N ARG A 19 4.70 -5.78 -5.75
CA ARG A 19 5.65 -4.66 -5.82
C ARG A 19 4.92 -3.34 -6.01
N GLU A 20 5.59 -2.25 -5.67
CA GLU A 20 5.07 -0.91 -5.92
C GLU A 20 4.87 -0.68 -7.42
N ALA A 21 3.76 -0.04 -7.78
CA ALA A 21 3.48 0.37 -9.15
C ALA A 21 4.14 1.73 -9.43
N GLU A 22 4.49 1.97 -10.70
CA GLU A 22 4.97 3.27 -11.13
C GLU A 22 3.90 4.35 -10.84
N GLY A 23 4.32 5.46 -10.20
CA GLY A 23 3.41 6.54 -9.81
C GLY A 23 2.51 6.24 -8.59
N SER A 24 2.68 5.08 -7.96
CA SER A 24 2.00 4.77 -6.70
C SER A 24 2.53 5.62 -5.53
N VAL A 25 1.70 5.74 -4.49
CA VAL A 25 2.06 6.43 -3.25
C VAL A 25 2.06 5.41 -2.12
N LEU A 26 3.20 5.23 -1.46
CA LEU A 26 3.31 4.38 -0.29
C LEU A 26 2.66 5.07 0.92
N ILE A 27 1.70 4.38 1.56
CA ILE A 27 1.06 4.83 2.79
C ILE A 27 1.31 3.79 3.87
N ASP A 28 2.19 4.11 4.82
CA ASP A 28 2.38 3.29 6.02
C ASP A 28 1.20 3.52 6.98
N THR A 29 0.60 2.40 7.41
CA THR A 29 -0.57 2.35 8.27
C THR A 29 -0.26 1.81 9.67
N SER A 30 1.01 1.47 9.94
CA SER A 30 1.47 0.89 11.20
C SER A 30 1.11 1.78 12.39
N GLY A 31 0.27 1.26 13.28
CA GLY A 31 -0.14 1.97 14.50
C GLY A 31 -1.05 3.19 14.30
N ARG A 32 -1.61 3.38 13.10
CA ARG A 32 -2.49 4.53 12.78
C ARG A 32 -3.97 4.17 12.85
N HIS A 33 -4.82 5.15 13.14
CA HIS A 33 -6.26 4.94 13.05
C HIS A 33 -6.74 4.94 11.60
N VAL A 34 -7.76 4.11 11.33
CA VAL A 34 -8.36 3.98 9.99
C VAL A 34 -8.84 5.33 9.45
N VAL A 35 -9.42 6.18 10.30
CA VAL A 35 -9.92 7.51 9.90
C VAL A 35 -8.82 8.40 9.32
N ASP A 36 -7.63 8.39 9.92
CA ASP A 36 -6.49 9.20 9.48
C ASP A 36 -5.94 8.71 8.13
N ILE A 37 -5.94 7.40 7.93
CA ILE A 37 -5.48 6.77 6.68
C ILE A 37 -6.44 7.13 5.53
N VAL A 38 -7.75 7.01 5.78
CA VAL A 38 -8.78 7.35 4.78
C VAL A 38 -8.70 8.84 4.42
N GLN A 39 -8.54 9.72 5.40
CA GLN A 39 -8.43 11.16 5.15
C GLN A 39 -7.19 11.51 4.32
N GLN A 40 -6.05 10.84 4.56
CA GLN A 40 -4.85 11.00 3.74
C GLN A 40 -5.11 10.57 2.29
N ILE A 41 -5.78 9.43 2.07
CA ILE A 41 -6.10 8.94 0.73
C ILE A 41 -7.01 9.93 -0.02
N VAL A 42 -8.07 10.42 0.62
CA VAL A 42 -8.99 11.41 0.01
C VAL A 42 -8.23 12.66 -0.42
N SER A 43 -7.39 13.21 0.45
CA SER A 43 -6.61 14.42 0.17
C SER A 43 -5.66 14.24 -1.03
N LEU A 44 -5.02 13.07 -1.15
CA LEU A 44 -4.13 12.75 -2.27
C LEU A 44 -4.90 12.66 -3.61
N VAL A 45 -6.12 12.15 -3.58
CA VAL A 45 -6.97 12.04 -4.78
C VAL A 45 -7.49 13.41 -5.18
N GLU A 46 -8.02 14.19 -4.24
CA GLU A 46 -8.54 15.54 -4.51
C GLU A 46 -7.47 16.46 -5.09
N GLY A 47 -6.25 16.45 -4.52
CA GLY A 47 -5.13 17.26 -5.03
C GLY A 47 -4.61 16.84 -6.42
N ARG A 48 -5.01 15.66 -6.94
CA ARG A 48 -4.70 15.22 -8.30
C ARG A 48 -5.81 15.53 -9.30
N LEU A 49 -7.03 15.77 -8.82
CA LEU A 49 -8.20 16.08 -9.65
C LEU A 49 -8.39 17.58 -9.87
N SER A 50 -7.73 18.42 -9.07
CA SER A 50 -7.63 19.88 -9.26
C SER A 50 -6.60 20.25 -10.32
#